data_AF-A0A844GR22-F1
#
_entry.id   AF-A0A844GR22-F1
#
_cell.length_a   1.000
_cell.length_b   1.000
_cell.length_c   1.000
_cell.angle_alpha   90.00
_cell.angle_beta   90.00
_cell.angle_gamma   90.00
#
_symmetry.space_group_name_H-M   'P 1'
#
loop_
_entity.id
_entity.type
_entity.pdbx_description
1 polymer ?
#
loop_
_entity_poly.entity_id
_entity_poly.type
_entity_poly.pdbx_seq_one_letter_code
_entity_poly.pdbx_strand_id
1 'polypeptide(L)'
;MTVIFFGDSLFDIGNLTTLATPFGVELYPAPLYNDGKASNGQVLSEAIAARIGVDVESLIPYSSPTSPLNPLEENIVYAIAGSTTGVFGSAGLNLQDFSIGLASQIQIFLENLPSNNTNAETIEVFITAGSNDILEILANPNFANIFITPENDDNEALINNTVNNIVNNISQGIYSIENQTGDIFVVGVSPLGDIPFALQIDQQIDNNIPLDLAGQTSQLLNTIAQQVNLELINIFDNPLNDIANVTIIDGFEVFNNAVNNRQNDLESPLITQISYQNYLTGNTDLGENLTVEDFFFLDGSHPTSIANDYLADEIISQISESKLDTPIYRFQNRNIEGAYLYVAEEERQSVLANYPNFVEEGLAFNVADESDDELMPIYRFQNQNLQGAYLYVGEEERQNILENHSNFVEEGIAFYVYGVNSNQADSIYRFQNQNTPGAYLYVGETERQDILANYGNFREEGIAFEAFI
;
A
#
# COMPACT_ATOMS: atom_id res chain seq x y z
N MET A 1 16.04 -9.45 3.68
CA MET A 1 14.88 -9.23 2.82
C MET A 1 15.32 -8.33 1.68
N THR A 2 15.01 -8.71 0.46
CA THR A 2 15.21 -7.91 -0.75
C THR A 2 13.87 -7.72 -1.41
N VAL A 3 13.65 -6.57 -2.06
CA VAL A 3 12.41 -6.27 -2.77
C VAL A 3 12.62 -6.22 -4.27
N ILE A 4 11.70 -6.84 -5.01
CA ILE A 4 11.71 -6.91 -6.46
C ILE A 4 10.41 -6.31 -7.02
N PHE A 5 10.56 -5.33 -7.93
CA PHE A 5 9.41 -4.69 -8.57
C PHE A 5 9.35 -5.08 -10.05
N PHE A 6 8.26 -5.73 -10.44
CA PHE A 6 7.90 -5.98 -11.84
C PHE A 6 6.73 -5.11 -12.26
N GLY A 7 6.68 -4.72 -13.53
CA GLY A 7 5.51 -4.06 -14.07
C GLY A 7 5.77 -2.98 -15.09
N ASP A 8 4.94 -1.95 -15.03
CA ASP A 8 4.86 -0.88 -16.01
C ASP A 8 5.37 0.47 -15.48
N SER A 9 4.79 1.56 -15.99
CA SER A 9 5.20 2.94 -15.68
C SER A 9 4.97 3.33 -14.22
N LEU A 10 4.08 2.65 -13.49
CA LEU A 10 3.86 2.93 -12.06
C LEU A 10 5.08 2.54 -11.21
N PHE A 11 5.85 1.53 -11.64
CA PHE A 11 7.02 1.05 -10.90
C PHE A 11 8.36 1.39 -11.57
N ASP A 12 8.36 1.85 -12.82
CA ASP A 12 9.61 2.15 -13.55
C ASP A 12 10.36 3.36 -12.97
N ILE A 13 11.57 3.12 -12.45
CA ILE A 13 12.47 4.14 -11.92
C ILE A 13 13.45 4.74 -12.96
N GLY A 14 13.26 4.44 -14.26
CA GLY A 14 14.05 4.98 -15.38
C GLY A 14 14.63 3.92 -16.34
N ASN A 15 14.20 2.66 -16.23
CA ASN A 15 14.61 1.57 -17.12
C ASN A 15 14.25 1.86 -18.57
N LEU A 16 13.01 2.28 -18.88
CA LEU A 16 12.64 2.55 -20.26
C LEU A 16 13.54 3.63 -20.88
N THR A 17 13.76 4.72 -20.16
CA THR A 17 14.60 5.84 -20.63
C THR A 17 16.00 5.34 -20.98
N THR A 18 16.61 4.50 -20.14
CA THR A 18 17.94 3.93 -20.39
C THR A 18 17.95 3.00 -21.61
N LEU A 19 16.94 2.14 -21.75
CA LEU A 19 16.87 1.11 -22.79
C LEU A 19 16.45 1.66 -24.17
N ALA A 20 15.59 2.67 -24.20
CA ALA A 20 14.89 3.10 -25.41
C ALA A 20 15.44 4.42 -26.01
N THR A 21 16.09 5.27 -25.21
CA THR A 21 16.75 6.50 -25.71
C THR A 21 17.73 6.23 -26.86
N PRO A 22 18.57 5.16 -26.84
CA PRO A 22 19.45 4.83 -27.97
C PRO A 22 18.71 4.58 -29.30
N PHE A 23 17.42 4.26 -29.24
CA PHE A 23 16.55 4.02 -30.38
C PHE A 23 15.67 5.22 -30.73
N GLY A 24 15.86 6.37 -30.07
CA GLY A 24 15.12 7.61 -30.31
C GLY A 24 13.74 7.66 -29.66
N VAL A 25 13.46 6.78 -28.70
CA VAL A 25 12.25 6.82 -27.88
C VAL A 25 12.58 7.60 -26.62
N GLU A 26 11.93 8.76 -26.46
CA GLU A 26 12.08 9.64 -25.29
C GLU A 26 10.69 9.86 -24.68
N LEU A 27 10.34 9.02 -23.70
CA LEU A 27 9.15 9.21 -22.87
C LEU A 27 9.54 9.93 -21.58
N TYR A 28 8.59 10.69 -21.03
CA TYR A 28 8.72 11.38 -19.74
C TYR A 28 9.89 12.40 -19.64
N PRO A 29 9.96 13.40 -20.54
CA PRO A 29 11.02 14.40 -20.51
C PRO A 29 10.84 15.46 -19.40
N ALA A 30 11.95 15.93 -18.84
CA ALA A 30 11.98 17.09 -17.95
C ALA A 30 11.44 18.38 -18.65
N PRO A 31 10.91 19.37 -17.91
CA PRO A 31 10.82 19.44 -16.45
C PRO A 31 9.51 18.88 -15.86
N LEU A 32 8.58 18.39 -16.69
CA LEU A 32 7.30 17.88 -16.19
C LEU A 32 7.48 16.60 -15.38
N TYR A 33 8.38 15.74 -15.86
CA TYR A 33 8.71 14.45 -15.26
C TYR A 33 10.08 14.48 -14.58
N ASN A 34 10.26 13.63 -13.57
CA ASN A 34 11.49 13.51 -12.80
C ASN A 34 12.35 12.37 -13.35
N ASP A 35 13.45 12.70 -14.03
CA ASP A 35 14.48 11.74 -14.48
C ASP A 35 13.94 10.52 -15.27
N GLY A 36 13.00 10.76 -16.19
CA GLY A 36 12.47 9.71 -17.07
C GLY A 36 11.47 8.77 -16.39
N LYS A 37 11.02 9.11 -15.18
CA LYS A 37 9.94 8.44 -14.46
C LYS A 37 8.59 8.97 -14.88
N ALA A 38 7.56 8.14 -14.88
CA ALA A 38 6.19 8.56 -15.18
C ALA A 38 5.52 9.33 -14.02
N SER A 39 6.25 10.21 -13.35
CA SER A 39 5.75 11.09 -12.30
C SER A 39 6.66 12.33 -12.15
N ASN A 40 6.24 13.31 -11.36
CA ASN A 40 6.97 14.57 -11.12
C ASN A 40 7.96 14.45 -9.94
N GLY A 41 8.15 13.25 -9.42
CA GLY A 41 9.00 12.93 -8.28
C GLY A 41 9.19 11.43 -8.18
N GLN A 42 8.89 10.85 -7.03
CA GLN A 42 8.93 9.40 -6.83
C GLN A 42 7.79 8.68 -7.54
N VAL A 43 8.06 7.47 -8.03
CA VAL A 43 7.04 6.54 -8.56
C VAL A 43 6.50 5.62 -7.46
N LEU A 44 5.47 4.84 -7.76
CA LEU A 44 4.77 4.02 -6.77
C LEU A 44 5.69 2.96 -6.14
N SER A 45 6.62 2.38 -6.90
CA SER A 45 7.60 1.42 -6.35
C SER A 45 8.51 2.05 -5.29
N GLU A 46 8.97 3.27 -5.50
CA GLU A 46 9.78 4.02 -4.54
C GLU A 46 8.95 4.39 -3.28
N ALA A 47 7.69 4.78 -3.48
CA ALA A 47 6.77 5.10 -2.39
C ALA A 47 6.44 3.86 -1.52
N ILE A 48 6.27 2.69 -2.13
CA ILE A 48 6.09 1.40 -1.45
C ILE A 48 7.37 1.01 -0.70
N ALA A 49 8.53 1.06 -1.38
CA ALA A 49 9.82 0.71 -0.79
C ALA A 49 10.08 1.48 0.51
N ALA A 50 9.82 2.79 0.51
CA ALA A 50 9.96 3.63 1.70
C ALA A 50 9.08 3.16 2.88
N ARG A 51 7.86 2.68 2.61
CA ARG A 51 6.89 2.26 3.64
C ARG A 51 7.16 0.88 4.20
N ILE A 52 7.77 -0.01 3.42
CA ILE A 52 8.25 -1.32 3.90
C ILE A 52 9.67 -1.24 4.51
N GLY A 53 10.18 -0.03 4.76
CA GLY A 53 11.48 0.18 5.41
C GLY A 53 12.70 -0.09 4.52
N VAL A 54 12.52 -0.19 3.20
CA VAL A 54 13.61 -0.28 2.22
C VAL A 54 14.13 1.12 1.90
N ASP A 55 15.45 1.31 2.00
CA ASP A 55 16.11 2.55 1.55
C ASP A 55 15.90 2.74 0.05
N VAL A 56 15.19 3.79 -0.35
CA VAL A 56 14.85 4.08 -1.76
C VAL A 56 16.11 4.23 -2.63
N GLU A 57 17.20 4.76 -2.06
CA GLU A 57 18.47 4.92 -2.77
C GLU A 57 19.18 3.58 -3.03
N SER A 58 18.72 2.49 -2.39
CA SER A 58 19.20 1.13 -2.63
C SER A 58 18.52 0.44 -3.81
N LEU A 59 17.46 1.01 -4.38
CA LEU A 59 16.76 0.44 -5.54
C LEU A 59 17.64 0.54 -6.79
N ILE A 60 17.87 -0.60 -7.43
CA ILE A 60 18.71 -0.70 -8.64
C ILE A 60 17.81 -0.92 -9.86
N PRO A 61 17.84 -0.04 -10.88
CA PRO A 61 17.17 -0.32 -12.14
C PRO A 61 17.84 -1.51 -12.83
N TYR A 62 17.07 -2.46 -13.34
CA TYR A 62 17.61 -3.61 -14.10
C TYR A 62 18.51 -3.17 -15.27
N SER A 63 18.22 -2.03 -15.90
CA SER A 63 19.02 -1.45 -16.97
C SER A 63 20.39 -0.91 -16.52
N SER A 64 20.72 -0.99 -15.24
CA SER A 64 22.01 -0.56 -14.69
C SER A 64 23.18 -1.28 -15.38
N PRO A 65 24.27 -0.56 -15.72
CA PRO A 65 25.44 -1.15 -16.37
C PRO A 65 26.27 -2.06 -15.45
N THR A 66 25.91 -2.18 -14.16
CA THR A 66 26.58 -3.06 -13.20
C THR A 66 26.08 -4.49 -13.36
N SER A 67 26.95 -5.40 -13.85
CA SER A 67 26.60 -6.82 -14.06
C SER A 67 27.44 -7.79 -13.22
N PRO A 68 26.87 -8.97 -12.87
CA PRO A 68 25.44 -9.33 -12.89
C PRO A 68 24.73 -8.90 -11.60
N LEU A 69 23.46 -8.50 -11.70
CA LEU A 69 22.63 -8.21 -10.52
C LEU A 69 22.24 -9.51 -9.80
N ASN A 70 22.16 -9.46 -8.48
CA ASN A 70 21.83 -10.61 -7.63
C ASN A 70 20.52 -10.35 -6.86
N PRO A 71 19.39 -10.93 -7.29
CA PRO A 71 18.10 -10.72 -6.62
C PRO A 71 18.03 -11.21 -5.17
N LEU A 72 19.01 -11.98 -4.68
CA LEU A 72 19.10 -12.38 -3.27
C LEU A 72 19.79 -11.35 -2.37
N GLU A 73 20.48 -10.38 -2.95
CA GLU A 73 21.32 -9.42 -2.22
C GLU A 73 20.97 -7.96 -2.55
N GLU A 74 20.24 -7.71 -3.62
CA GLU A 74 19.95 -6.38 -4.15
C GLU A 74 18.45 -6.16 -4.32
N ASN A 75 18.00 -4.93 -4.06
CA ASN A 75 16.64 -4.49 -4.35
C ASN A 75 16.56 -4.05 -5.80
N ILE A 76 15.80 -4.77 -6.64
CA ILE A 76 15.87 -4.59 -8.11
C ILE A 76 14.50 -4.20 -8.66
N VAL A 77 14.50 -3.14 -9.47
CA VAL A 77 13.33 -2.74 -10.25
C VAL A 77 13.49 -3.24 -11.68
N TYR A 78 12.74 -4.27 -12.03
CA TYR A 78 12.62 -4.80 -13.39
C TYR A 78 11.51 -4.12 -14.19
N ALA A 79 10.60 -3.38 -13.55
CA ALA A 79 9.52 -2.66 -14.18
C ALA A 79 10.03 -1.71 -15.29
N ILE A 80 9.32 -1.68 -16.42
CA ILE A 80 9.64 -0.86 -17.58
C ILE A 80 8.37 -0.17 -18.04
N ALA A 81 8.41 1.15 -18.21
CA ALA A 81 7.24 1.88 -18.65
C ALA A 81 6.73 1.41 -20.03
N GLY A 82 5.41 1.33 -20.17
CA GLY A 82 4.75 0.86 -21.39
C GLY A 82 4.70 -0.66 -21.56
N SER A 83 5.12 -1.43 -20.56
CA SER A 83 5.03 -2.89 -20.58
C SER A 83 3.58 -3.40 -20.53
N THR A 84 3.28 -4.41 -21.37
CA THR A 84 2.04 -5.20 -21.28
C THR A 84 2.25 -6.41 -20.37
N THR A 85 1.18 -7.15 -20.05
CA THR A 85 1.30 -8.43 -19.31
C THR A 85 2.08 -9.51 -20.05
N GLY A 86 2.14 -9.42 -21.40
CA GLY A 86 2.80 -10.39 -22.25
C GLY A 86 4.32 -10.19 -22.35
N VAL A 87 4.87 -10.54 -23.52
CA VAL A 87 6.31 -10.43 -23.79
C VAL A 87 6.71 -9.00 -24.17
N PHE A 88 5.84 -8.25 -24.84
CA PHE A 88 6.20 -7.01 -25.52
C PHE A 88 5.65 -5.75 -24.81
N GLY A 89 6.15 -4.58 -25.20
CA GLY A 89 5.55 -3.30 -24.83
C GLY A 89 4.29 -2.98 -25.62
N SER A 90 3.59 -1.92 -25.20
CA SER A 90 2.34 -1.45 -25.79
C SER A 90 2.55 -0.92 -27.21
N ALA A 91 1.72 -1.34 -28.17
CA ALA A 91 1.72 -0.76 -29.51
C ALA A 91 1.23 0.70 -29.50
N GLY A 92 0.36 1.07 -28.55
CA GLY A 92 -0.11 2.44 -28.36
C GLY A 92 1.02 3.44 -28.08
N LEU A 93 2.16 2.95 -27.56
CA LEU A 93 3.37 3.73 -27.30
C LEU A 93 4.48 3.45 -28.32
N ASN A 94 4.21 2.70 -29.38
CA ASN A 94 5.19 2.20 -30.36
C ASN A 94 6.29 1.31 -29.74
N LEU A 95 5.94 0.51 -28.73
CA LEU A 95 6.87 -0.38 -28.01
C LEU A 95 6.65 -1.87 -28.32
N GLN A 96 5.80 -2.20 -29.30
CA GLN A 96 5.42 -3.59 -29.64
C GLN A 96 6.59 -4.48 -30.09
N ASP A 97 7.69 -3.87 -30.54
CA ASP A 97 8.89 -4.59 -30.98
C ASP A 97 9.93 -4.78 -29.85
N PHE A 98 9.67 -4.22 -28.66
CA PHE A 98 10.55 -4.32 -27.50
C PHE A 98 10.05 -5.40 -26.54
N SER A 99 10.89 -6.40 -26.23
CA SER A 99 10.58 -7.46 -25.27
C SER A 99 10.71 -6.97 -23.82
N ILE A 100 9.83 -6.06 -23.42
CA ILE A 100 9.85 -5.39 -22.11
C ILE A 100 8.66 -5.78 -21.23
N GLY A 101 7.69 -6.53 -21.75
CA GLY A 101 6.47 -6.92 -21.02
C GLY A 101 6.76 -7.76 -19.77
N LEU A 102 5.77 -7.91 -18.90
CA LEU A 102 5.89 -8.61 -17.61
C LEU A 102 6.53 -10.00 -17.75
N ALA A 103 6.11 -10.78 -18.76
CA ALA A 103 6.67 -12.11 -19.01
C ALA A 103 8.18 -12.06 -19.32
N SER A 104 8.65 -11.01 -20.01
CA SER A 104 10.08 -10.82 -20.29
C SER A 104 10.86 -10.41 -19.05
N GLN A 105 10.28 -9.54 -18.21
CA GLN A 105 10.89 -9.11 -16.95
C GLN A 105 11.08 -10.27 -15.99
N ILE A 106 10.05 -11.12 -15.83
CA ILE A 106 10.09 -12.33 -15.00
C ILE A 106 11.13 -13.32 -15.55
N GLN A 107 11.18 -13.52 -16.86
CA GLN A 107 12.19 -14.40 -17.48
C GLN A 107 13.62 -13.92 -17.17
N ILE A 108 13.88 -12.62 -17.25
CA ILE A 108 15.19 -12.03 -16.92
C ILE A 108 15.51 -12.22 -15.43
N PHE A 109 14.55 -12.03 -14.54
CA PHE A 109 14.73 -12.29 -13.11
C PHE A 109 15.12 -13.76 -12.85
N LEU A 110 14.41 -14.71 -13.46
CA LEU A 110 14.72 -16.13 -13.34
C LEU A 110 16.12 -16.49 -13.87
N GLU A 111 16.59 -15.80 -14.91
CA GLU A 111 17.95 -15.96 -15.45
C GLU A 111 19.03 -15.42 -14.50
N ASN A 112 18.72 -14.40 -13.70
CA ASN A 112 19.62 -13.82 -12.71
C ASN A 112 19.57 -14.53 -11.34
N LEU A 113 18.58 -15.40 -11.10
CA LEU A 113 18.49 -16.15 -9.85
C LEU A 113 19.67 -17.14 -9.69
N PRO A 114 20.37 -17.13 -8.54
CA PRO A 114 21.42 -18.11 -8.27
C PRO A 114 20.88 -19.55 -8.22
N SER A 115 21.66 -20.51 -8.73
CA SER A 115 21.23 -21.91 -8.86
C SER A 115 20.90 -22.64 -7.55
N ASN A 116 21.30 -22.07 -6.40
CA ASN A 116 20.93 -22.53 -5.06
C ASN A 116 20.19 -21.40 -4.34
N ASN A 117 18.92 -21.22 -4.65
CA ASN A 117 18.05 -20.26 -3.99
C ASN A 117 17.56 -20.82 -2.64
N THR A 118 18.41 -20.81 -1.61
CA THR A 118 18.08 -21.35 -0.29
C THR A 118 17.35 -20.36 0.62
N ASN A 119 17.20 -19.11 0.17
CA ASN A 119 16.59 -18.00 0.93
C ASN A 119 15.49 -17.34 0.08
N ALA A 120 14.77 -18.14 -0.72
CA ALA A 120 13.71 -17.67 -1.61
C ALA A 120 12.69 -16.82 -0.85
N GLU A 121 12.36 -17.25 0.37
CA GLU A 121 11.44 -16.59 1.30
C GLU A 121 11.84 -15.17 1.69
N THR A 122 13.07 -14.74 1.39
CA THR A 122 13.54 -13.38 1.71
C THR A 122 13.34 -12.38 0.58
N ILE A 123 12.83 -12.82 -0.57
CA ILE A 123 12.53 -11.98 -1.73
C ILE A 123 11.05 -11.62 -1.71
N GLU A 124 10.72 -10.37 -1.41
CA GLU A 124 9.37 -9.83 -1.60
C GLU A 124 9.21 -9.31 -3.03
N VAL A 125 8.06 -9.59 -3.64
CA VAL A 125 7.77 -9.21 -5.02
C VAL A 125 6.54 -8.34 -5.07
N PHE A 126 6.64 -7.24 -5.82
CA PHE A 126 5.50 -6.41 -6.18
C PHE A 126 5.30 -6.43 -7.69
N ILE A 127 4.07 -6.62 -8.15
CA ILE A 127 3.70 -6.65 -9.56
C ILE A 127 2.63 -5.59 -9.85
N THR A 128 2.83 -4.79 -10.89
CA THR A 128 1.78 -3.95 -11.50
C THR A 128 1.71 -4.19 -13.00
N ALA A 129 0.59 -4.68 -13.52
CA ALA A 129 0.45 -4.95 -14.95
C ALA A 129 -1.01 -4.99 -15.39
N GLY A 130 -1.25 -4.84 -16.70
CA GLY A 130 -2.58 -4.91 -17.31
C GLY A 130 -3.11 -3.56 -17.78
N SER A 131 -2.65 -2.45 -17.21
CA SER A 131 -3.10 -1.11 -17.59
C SER A 131 -2.84 -0.81 -19.08
N ASN A 132 -1.65 -1.14 -19.56
CA ASN A 132 -1.29 -0.94 -20.97
C ASN A 132 -2.06 -1.88 -21.92
N ASP A 133 -2.36 -3.11 -21.50
CA ASP A 133 -3.16 -4.08 -22.26
C ASP A 133 -4.58 -3.55 -22.48
N ILE A 134 -5.19 -2.93 -21.44
CA ILE A 134 -6.53 -2.35 -21.52
C ILE A 134 -6.52 -1.06 -22.33
N LEU A 135 -5.55 -0.16 -22.10
CA LEU A 135 -5.47 1.11 -22.82
C LEU A 135 -5.14 0.92 -24.32
N GLU A 136 -4.48 -0.18 -24.70
CA GLU A 136 -4.22 -0.52 -26.10
C GLU A 136 -5.49 -0.72 -26.92
N ILE A 137 -6.61 -1.08 -26.28
CA ILE A 137 -7.92 -1.16 -26.93
C ILE A 137 -8.28 0.18 -27.61
N LEU A 138 -7.94 1.30 -26.96
CA LEU A 138 -8.21 2.65 -27.48
C LEU A 138 -7.32 3.02 -28.67
N ALA A 139 -6.17 2.34 -28.84
CA ALA A 139 -5.29 2.54 -29.99
C ALA A 139 -5.86 1.90 -31.29
N ASN A 140 -6.89 1.06 -31.17
CA ASN A 140 -7.54 0.45 -32.33
C ASN A 140 -8.34 1.52 -33.13
N PRO A 141 -8.01 1.77 -34.41
CA PRO A 141 -8.72 2.78 -35.20
C PRO A 141 -10.21 2.46 -35.45
N ASN A 142 -10.62 1.20 -35.22
CA ASN A 142 -12.00 0.75 -35.33
C ASN A 142 -12.70 0.64 -33.97
N PHE A 143 -12.07 1.07 -32.87
CA PHE A 143 -12.62 0.95 -31.52
C PHE A 143 -14.05 1.46 -31.42
N ALA A 144 -14.32 2.67 -31.93
CA ALA A 144 -15.66 3.28 -31.95
C ALA A 144 -16.77 2.40 -32.58
N ASN A 145 -16.44 1.49 -33.50
CA ASN A 145 -17.43 0.65 -34.18
C ASN A 145 -18.13 -0.33 -33.22
N ILE A 146 -17.47 -0.72 -32.11
CA ILE A 146 -18.03 -1.68 -31.15
C ILE A 146 -19.32 -1.15 -30.50
N PHE A 147 -19.44 0.17 -30.34
CA PHE A 147 -20.62 0.83 -29.78
C PHE A 147 -21.74 1.04 -30.80
N ILE A 148 -21.42 0.99 -32.10
CA ILE A 148 -22.38 1.19 -33.19
C ILE A 148 -23.06 -0.13 -33.56
N THR A 149 -22.41 -1.27 -33.32
CA THR A 149 -22.94 -2.61 -33.65
C THR A 149 -23.06 -3.53 -32.42
N PRO A 150 -23.80 -3.14 -31.36
CA PRO A 150 -23.87 -3.92 -30.11
C PRO A 150 -24.59 -5.28 -30.25
N GLU A 151 -25.39 -5.48 -31.31
CA GLU A 151 -26.09 -6.76 -31.56
C GLU A 151 -25.14 -7.92 -31.96
N ASN A 152 -23.84 -7.66 -32.14
CA ASN A 152 -22.85 -8.66 -32.57
C ASN A 152 -22.09 -9.33 -31.42
N ASP A 153 -22.40 -9.00 -30.15
CA ASP A 153 -21.64 -9.44 -28.97
C ASP A 153 -20.15 -9.02 -29.00
N ASP A 154 -19.78 -8.04 -29.86
CA ASP A 154 -18.40 -7.58 -30.07
C ASP A 154 -17.79 -7.01 -28.76
N ASN A 155 -18.58 -6.33 -27.94
CA ASN A 155 -18.16 -5.81 -26.63
C ASN A 155 -17.85 -6.95 -25.64
N GLU A 156 -18.72 -7.95 -25.55
CA GLU A 156 -18.52 -9.09 -24.65
C GLU A 156 -17.30 -9.92 -25.09
N ALA A 157 -17.14 -10.14 -26.39
CA ALA A 157 -15.97 -10.81 -26.93
C ALA A 157 -14.68 -10.04 -26.65
N LEU A 158 -14.67 -8.71 -26.82
CA LEU A 158 -13.53 -7.87 -26.50
C LEU A 158 -13.19 -7.94 -25.01
N ILE A 159 -14.17 -7.76 -24.12
CA ILE A 159 -13.99 -7.85 -22.67
C ILE A 159 -13.40 -9.21 -22.31
N ASN A 160 -14.07 -10.30 -22.69
CA ASN A 160 -13.64 -11.65 -22.33
C ASN A 160 -12.25 -11.98 -22.86
N ASN A 161 -11.92 -11.61 -24.10
CA ASN A 161 -10.60 -11.88 -24.66
C ASN A 161 -9.50 -11.08 -23.95
N THR A 162 -9.74 -9.80 -23.66
CA THR A 162 -8.78 -8.95 -22.95
C THR A 162 -8.56 -9.44 -21.52
N VAL A 163 -9.64 -9.67 -20.77
CA VAL A 163 -9.57 -10.20 -19.39
C VAL A 163 -8.81 -11.53 -19.37
N ASN A 164 -9.19 -12.49 -20.21
CA ASN A 164 -8.53 -13.79 -20.26
C ASN A 164 -7.04 -13.69 -20.59
N ASN A 165 -6.64 -12.81 -21.51
CA ASN A 165 -5.23 -12.66 -21.86
C ASN A 165 -4.41 -12.08 -20.69
N ILE A 166 -4.91 -11.01 -20.07
CA ILE A 166 -4.27 -10.34 -18.93
C ILE A 166 -4.12 -11.33 -17.76
N VAL A 167 -5.23 -11.96 -17.35
CA VAL A 167 -5.27 -12.90 -16.23
C VAL A 167 -4.33 -14.08 -16.50
N ASN A 168 -4.39 -14.70 -17.69
CA ASN A 168 -3.51 -15.83 -18.00
C ASN A 168 -2.03 -15.44 -17.94
N ASN A 169 -1.65 -14.29 -18.49
CA ASN A 169 -0.26 -13.85 -18.50
C ASN A 169 0.26 -13.57 -17.08
N ILE A 170 -0.51 -12.84 -16.27
CA ILE A 170 -0.17 -12.56 -14.87
C ILE A 170 -0.07 -13.87 -14.08
N SER A 171 -1.06 -14.76 -14.20
CA SER A 171 -1.03 -16.05 -13.50
C SER A 171 0.16 -16.91 -13.90
N GLN A 172 0.51 -17.01 -15.19
CA GLN A 172 1.69 -17.75 -15.63
C GLN A 172 2.99 -17.13 -15.08
N GLY A 173 3.05 -15.79 -15.00
CA GLY A 173 4.15 -15.08 -14.35
C GLY A 173 4.30 -15.50 -12.89
N ILE A 174 3.22 -15.41 -12.11
CA ILE A 174 3.19 -15.79 -10.68
C ILE A 174 3.62 -17.25 -10.49
N TYR A 175 3.01 -18.20 -11.20
CA TYR A 175 3.35 -19.62 -11.10
C TYR A 175 4.83 -19.91 -11.41
N SER A 176 5.49 -19.07 -12.22
CA SER A 176 6.90 -19.25 -12.54
C SER A 176 7.86 -18.81 -11.43
N ILE A 177 7.41 -17.94 -10.51
CA ILE A 177 8.23 -17.36 -9.44
C ILE A 177 7.79 -17.73 -8.02
N GLU A 178 6.56 -18.21 -7.81
CA GLU A 178 5.99 -18.49 -6.47
C GLU A 178 6.85 -19.41 -5.58
N ASN A 179 7.61 -20.33 -6.19
CA ASN A 179 8.50 -21.27 -5.49
C ASN A 179 9.96 -20.76 -5.42
N GLN A 180 10.22 -19.54 -5.88
CA GLN A 180 11.52 -18.89 -5.92
C GLN A 180 11.56 -17.59 -5.11
N THR A 181 10.44 -17.18 -4.53
CA THR A 181 10.27 -15.93 -3.80
C THR A 181 9.51 -16.16 -2.49
N GLY A 182 9.50 -15.16 -1.60
CA GLY A 182 8.60 -15.06 -0.46
C GLY A 182 7.25 -14.55 -0.94
N ASP A 183 6.77 -13.46 -0.36
CA ASP A 183 5.46 -12.92 -0.70
C ASP A 183 5.44 -12.21 -2.06
N ILE A 184 4.33 -12.39 -2.77
CA ILE A 184 4.04 -11.79 -4.07
C ILE A 184 2.77 -10.97 -3.94
N PHE A 185 2.94 -9.66 -4.01
CA PHE A 185 1.86 -8.68 -3.98
C PHE A 185 1.54 -8.22 -5.40
N VAL A 186 0.32 -8.50 -5.86
CA VAL A 186 -0.15 -8.06 -7.17
C VAL A 186 -1.06 -6.86 -6.99
N VAL A 187 -0.59 -5.68 -7.37
CA VAL A 187 -1.42 -4.47 -7.39
C VAL A 187 -2.38 -4.57 -8.57
N GLY A 188 -3.66 -4.78 -8.26
CA GLY A 188 -4.72 -4.88 -9.25
C GLY A 188 -4.86 -3.61 -10.10
N VAL A 189 -5.59 -3.73 -11.19
CA VAL A 189 -5.78 -2.63 -12.15
C VAL A 189 -6.72 -1.58 -11.55
N SER A 190 -6.28 -0.32 -11.55
CA SER A 190 -7.07 0.85 -11.14
C SER A 190 -8.25 1.11 -12.11
N PRO A 191 -9.24 1.96 -11.75
CA PRO A 191 -10.33 2.33 -12.64
C PRO A 191 -9.83 3.19 -13.82
N LEU A 192 -9.35 2.54 -14.89
CA LEU A 192 -8.76 3.20 -16.04
C LEU A 192 -9.75 4.07 -16.83
N GLY A 193 -11.05 3.87 -16.66
CA GLY A 193 -12.09 4.73 -17.22
C GLY A 193 -12.15 6.11 -16.56
N ASP A 194 -11.56 6.25 -15.37
CA ASP A 194 -11.64 7.46 -14.55
C ASP A 194 -10.39 8.35 -14.70
N ILE A 195 -9.38 7.91 -15.45
CA ILE A 195 -8.18 8.70 -15.72
C ILE A 195 -8.48 9.79 -16.78
N PRO A 196 -7.79 10.95 -16.74
CA PRO A 196 -8.04 12.05 -17.68
C PRO A 196 -7.96 11.66 -19.16
N PHE A 197 -7.05 10.75 -19.54
CA PHE A 197 -6.90 10.26 -20.90
C PHE A 197 -8.15 9.52 -21.38
N ALA A 198 -8.68 8.58 -20.60
CA ALA A 198 -9.88 7.83 -20.96
C ALA A 198 -11.11 8.73 -21.07
N LEU A 199 -11.28 9.67 -20.12
CA LEU A 199 -12.35 10.66 -20.12
C LEU A 199 -12.30 11.55 -21.36
N GLN A 200 -11.10 11.96 -21.79
CA GLN A 200 -10.92 12.74 -23.00
C GLN A 200 -11.29 11.95 -24.26
N ILE A 201 -10.88 10.68 -24.34
CA ILE A 201 -11.22 9.81 -25.48
C ILE A 201 -12.73 9.54 -25.52
N ASP A 202 -13.36 9.29 -24.38
CA ASP A 202 -14.81 9.10 -24.26
C ASP A 202 -15.58 10.29 -24.84
N GLN A 203 -15.23 11.51 -24.41
CA GLN A 203 -15.81 12.74 -24.93
C GLN A 203 -15.55 12.93 -26.43
N GLN A 204 -14.36 12.57 -26.93
CA GLN A 204 -14.05 12.66 -28.37
C GLN A 204 -14.90 11.70 -29.20
N ILE A 205 -15.14 10.48 -28.72
CA ILE A 205 -15.95 9.48 -29.42
C ILE A 205 -17.42 9.93 -29.44
N ASP A 206 -17.96 10.35 -28.30
CA ASP A 206 -19.34 10.85 -28.18
C ASP A 206 -19.61 12.04 -29.13
N ASN A 207 -18.69 13.00 -29.18
CA ASN A 207 -18.83 14.17 -30.06
C ASN A 207 -18.75 13.85 -31.57
N ASN A 208 -18.13 12.73 -31.94
CA ASN A 208 -17.88 12.36 -33.34
C ASN A 208 -18.90 11.36 -33.91
N ILE A 209 -19.78 10.81 -33.08
CA ILE A 209 -20.76 9.80 -33.47
C ILE A 209 -22.17 10.35 -33.24
N PRO A 210 -23.13 10.18 -34.17
CA PRO A 210 -24.51 10.64 -34.00
C PRO A 210 -25.33 9.70 -33.10
N LEU A 211 -24.74 9.23 -31.99
CA LEU A 211 -25.31 8.39 -30.95
C LEU A 211 -24.87 8.96 -29.60
N ASP A 212 -25.75 8.93 -28.60
CA ASP A 212 -25.39 9.30 -27.22
C ASP A 212 -24.58 8.16 -26.59
N LEU A 213 -23.26 8.33 -26.57
CA LEU A 213 -22.28 7.36 -26.10
C LEU A 213 -21.53 7.85 -24.86
N ALA A 214 -21.98 8.96 -24.25
CA ALA A 214 -21.37 9.54 -23.07
C ALA A 214 -21.12 8.48 -21.98
N GLY A 215 -19.87 8.36 -21.55
CA GLY A 215 -19.41 7.45 -20.51
C GLY A 215 -19.21 5.99 -20.93
N GLN A 216 -19.57 5.59 -22.16
CA GLN A 216 -19.49 4.18 -22.57
C GLN A 216 -18.06 3.68 -22.71
N THR A 217 -17.11 4.53 -23.12
CA THR A 217 -15.70 4.16 -23.19
C THR A 217 -15.15 3.98 -21.78
N SER A 218 -15.38 4.95 -20.89
CA SER A 218 -14.95 4.85 -19.48
C SER A 218 -15.54 3.62 -18.80
N GLN A 219 -16.83 3.35 -19.00
CA GLN A 219 -17.50 2.18 -18.43
C GLN A 219 -16.89 0.87 -18.95
N LEU A 220 -16.55 0.78 -20.24
CA LEU A 220 -15.93 -0.41 -20.82
C LEU A 220 -14.57 -0.68 -20.18
N LEU A 221 -13.70 0.33 -20.06
CA LEU A 221 -12.37 0.17 -19.46
C LEU A 221 -12.47 -0.25 -18.00
N ASN A 222 -13.35 0.39 -17.22
CA ASN A 222 -13.59 0.02 -15.82
C ASN A 222 -14.17 -1.40 -15.69
N THR A 223 -15.03 -1.82 -16.61
CA THR A 223 -15.57 -3.20 -16.62
C THR A 223 -14.46 -4.22 -16.82
N ILE A 224 -13.54 -3.98 -17.76
CA ILE A 224 -12.41 -4.88 -18.00
C ILE A 224 -11.48 -4.92 -16.79
N ALA A 225 -11.10 -3.74 -16.26
CA ALA A 225 -10.22 -3.65 -15.09
C ALA A 225 -10.81 -4.37 -13.87
N GLN A 226 -12.10 -4.15 -13.58
CA GLN A 226 -12.78 -4.80 -12.47
C GLN A 226 -12.85 -6.32 -12.66
N GLN A 227 -13.12 -6.81 -13.87
CA GLN A 227 -13.14 -8.25 -14.14
C GLN A 227 -11.75 -8.88 -14.03
N VAL A 228 -10.68 -8.20 -14.45
CA VAL A 228 -9.30 -8.65 -14.22
C VAL A 228 -9.04 -8.82 -12.73
N ASN A 229 -9.34 -7.81 -11.90
CA ASN A 229 -9.12 -7.89 -10.46
C ASN A 229 -9.92 -9.06 -9.84
N LEU A 230 -11.21 -9.17 -10.16
CA LEU A 230 -12.08 -10.23 -9.64
C LEU A 230 -11.59 -11.63 -10.03
N GLU A 231 -11.17 -11.84 -11.27
CA GLU A 231 -10.67 -13.15 -11.71
C GLU A 231 -9.34 -13.50 -11.06
N LEU A 232 -8.43 -12.54 -10.87
CA LEU A 232 -7.19 -12.78 -10.12
C LEU A 232 -7.46 -13.14 -8.66
N ILE A 233 -8.33 -12.38 -7.97
CA ILE A 233 -8.77 -12.67 -6.59
C ILE A 233 -9.38 -14.08 -6.52
N ASN A 234 -10.24 -14.45 -7.47
CA ASN A 234 -10.86 -15.78 -7.50
C ASN A 234 -9.86 -16.93 -7.72
N ILE A 235 -8.72 -16.66 -8.36
CA ILE A 235 -7.66 -17.64 -8.60
C ILE A 235 -6.75 -17.76 -7.38
N PHE A 236 -6.32 -16.63 -6.80
CA PHE A 236 -5.23 -16.60 -5.82
C PHE A 236 -5.70 -16.42 -4.38
N ASP A 237 -6.76 -15.65 -4.10
CA ASP A 237 -7.28 -15.42 -2.74
C ASP A 237 -8.50 -16.31 -2.42
N ASN A 238 -8.60 -17.47 -3.07
CA ASN A 238 -9.70 -18.41 -2.87
C ASN A 238 -9.34 -19.44 -1.79
N PRO A 239 -10.11 -19.55 -0.68
CA PRO A 239 -9.83 -20.47 0.42
C PRO A 239 -9.74 -21.96 0.03
N LEU A 240 -10.16 -22.32 -1.19
CA LEU A 240 -10.12 -23.68 -1.72
C LEU A 240 -8.87 -24.00 -2.55
N ASN A 241 -8.16 -22.99 -3.07
CA ASN A 241 -7.01 -23.13 -3.99
C ASN A 241 -5.86 -22.15 -3.67
N ASP A 242 -5.85 -21.62 -2.45
CA ASP A 242 -4.95 -20.58 -1.98
C ASP A 242 -3.47 -20.93 -2.24
N ILE A 243 -2.76 -19.96 -2.82
CA ILE A 243 -1.30 -20.00 -2.93
C ILE A 243 -0.80 -19.08 -1.83
N ALA A 244 -0.38 -19.69 -0.72
CA ALA A 244 -0.24 -19.03 0.58
C ALA A 244 0.68 -17.78 0.62
N ASN A 245 1.49 -17.52 -0.41
CA ASN A 245 2.39 -16.38 -0.50
C ASN A 245 2.00 -15.40 -1.64
N VAL A 246 0.78 -15.45 -2.16
CA VAL A 246 0.30 -14.53 -3.19
C VAL A 246 -0.88 -13.74 -2.63
N THR A 247 -0.83 -12.42 -2.74
CA THR A 247 -1.92 -11.53 -2.33
C THR A 247 -2.31 -10.63 -3.49
N ILE A 248 -3.59 -10.61 -3.83
CA ILE A 248 -4.13 -9.69 -4.83
C ILE A 248 -4.70 -8.46 -4.14
N ILE A 249 -4.13 -7.30 -4.42
CA ILE A 249 -4.57 -6.00 -3.90
C ILE A 249 -5.63 -5.43 -4.86
N ASP A 250 -6.80 -5.04 -4.37
CA ASP A 250 -7.84 -4.47 -5.24
C ASP A 250 -7.47 -3.05 -5.68
N GLY A 251 -7.07 -2.91 -6.95
CA GLY A 251 -6.71 -1.64 -7.56
C GLY A 251 -7.84 -0.59 -7.58
N PHE A 252 -9.11 -1.01 -7.51
CA PHE A 252 -10.24 -0.08 -7.37
C PHE A 252 -10.33 0.47 -5.97
N GLU A 253 -10.18 -0.37 -4.95
CA GLU A 253 -10.19 0.05 -3.56
C GLU A 253 -9.03 1.00 -3.28
N VAL A 254 -7.80 0.60 -3.65
CA VAL A 254 -6.59 1.43 -3.53
C VAL A 254 -6.79 2.80 -4.16
N PHE A 255 -7.27 2.85 -5.41
CA PHE A 255 -7.46 4.11 -6.10
C PHE A 255 -8.50 5.01 -5.42
N ASN A 256 -9.67 4.46 -5.11
CA ASN A 256 -10.77 5.24 -4.54
C ASN A 256 -10.43 5.75 -3.14
N ASN A 257 -9.81 4.91 -2.30
CA ASN A 257 -9.39 5.32 -0.96
C ASN A 257 -8.28 6.37 -1.03
N ALA A 258 -7.28 6.20 -1.90
CA ALA A 258 -6.22 7.19 -2.08
C ALA A 258 -6.77 8.55 -2.52
N VAL A 259 -7.73 8.58 -3.45
CA VAL A 259 -8.42 9.81 -3.88
C VAL A 259 -9.18 10.46 -2.72
N ASN A 260 -9.92 9.66 -1.94
CA ASN A 260 -10.69 10.16 -0.80
C ASN A 260 -9.78 10.70 0.31
N ASN A 261 -8.71 10.00 0.63
CA ASN A 261 -7.74 10.40 1.66
C ASN A 261 -7.01 11.66 1.24
N ARG A 262 -6.58 11.74 -0.02
CA ARG A 262 -6.01 12.98 -0.57
C ARG A 262 -6.99 14.15 -0.50
N GLN A 263 -8.26 13.94 -0.80
CA GLN A 263 -9.30 14.97 -0.69
C GLN A 263 -9.50 15.44 0.75
N ASN A 264 -9.42 14.54 1.73
CA ASN A 264 -9.59 14.89 3.15
C ASN A 264 -8.48 15.82 3.66
N ASP A 265 -7.30 15.76 3.07
CA ASP A 265 -6.15 16.62 3.41
C ASP A 265 -6.14 17.97 2.67
N LEU A 266 -7.14 18.23 1.81
CA LEU A 266 -7.26 19.45 1.04
C LEU A 266 -8.45 20.31 1.49
N GLU A 267 -8.22 21.62 1.59
CA GLU A 267 -9.30 22.60 1.74
C GLU A 267 -10.11 22.80 0.44
N SER A 268 -9.47 22.56 -0.71
CA SER A 268 -10.07 22.70 -2.03
C SER A 268 -10.37 21.33 -2.65
N PRO A 269 -11.34 21.23 -3.60
CA PRO A 269 -11.59 19.98 -4.29
C PRO A 269 -10.35 19.48 -5.04
N LEU A 270 -10.00 18.22 -4.82
CA LEU A 270 -8.96 17.52 -5.55
C LEU A 270 -9.35 17.39 -7.03
N ILE A 271 -8.41 17.68 -7.93
CA ILE A 271 -8.66 17.60 -9.37
C ILE A 271 -8.24 16.22 -9.88
N THR A 272 -9.22 15.42 -10.29
CA THR A 272 -9.02 14.04 -10.79
C THR A 272 -9.36 13.88 -12.28
N GLN A 273 -10.22 14.74 -12.83
CA GLN A 273 -10.74 14.61 -14.20
C GLN A 273 -9.85 15.28 -15.25
N ILE A 274 -8.91 16.13 -14.81
CA ILE A 274 -7.99 16.89 -15.66
C ILE A 274 -6.60 16.69 -15.08
N SER A 275 -5.59 16.49 -15.94
CA SER A 275 -4.20 16.37 -15.51
C SER A 275 -3.51 17.72 -15.32
N TYR A 276 -2.47 17.75 -14.50
CA TYR A 276 -1.64 18.96 -14.34
C TYR A 276 -1.01 19.40 -15.66
N GLN A 277 -0.59 18.45 -16.51
CA GLN A 277 -0.11 18.75 -17.86
C GLN A 277 -1.18 19.48 -18.70
N ASN A 278 -2.42 19.00 -18.71
CA ASN A 278 -3.51 19.66 -19.44
C ASN A 278 -3.75 21.07 -18.91
N TYR A 279 -3.71 21.25 -17.59
CA TYR A 279 -3.78 22.56 -16.95
C TYR A 279 -2.68 23.52 -17.45
N LEU A 280 -1.42 23.07 -17.47
CA LEU A 280 -0.29 23.87 -17.96
C LEU A 280 -0.41 24.28 -19.44
N THR A 281 -1.11 23.51 -20.26
CA THR A 281 -1.36 23.87 -21.67
C THR A 281 -2.42 24.97 -21.86
N GLY A 282 -3.09 25.38 -20.78
CA GLY A 282 -4.03 26.51 -20.78
C GLY A 282 -5.40 26.23 -21.41
N ASN A 283 -5.73 24.96 -21.65
CA ASN A 283 -7.01 24.53 -22.25
C ASN A 283 -7.99 24.00 -21.19
N THR A 284 -8.09 24.65 -20.03
CA THR A 284 -8.94 24.19 -18.92
C THR A 284 -9.73 25.35 -18.30
N ASP A 285 -10.87 25.03 -17.69
CA ASP A 285 -11.75 25.99 -17.00
C ASP A 285 -11.49 26.04 -15.48
N LEU A 286 -10.32 25.57 -15.01
CA LEU A 286 -10.01 25.36 -13.59
C LEU A 286 -9.57 26.61 -12.82
N GLY A 287 -9.43 27.76 -13.48
CA GLY A 287 -8.98 29.02 -12.87
C GLY A 287 -7.45 29.17 -12.81
N GLU A 288 -6.98 30.22 -12.14
CA GLU A 288 -5.55 30.57 -12.05
C GLU A 288 -4.93 30.16 -10.70
N ASN A 289 -3.61 29.97 -10.67
CA ASN A 289 -2.79 29.70 -9.48
C ASN A 289 -2.93 28.29 -8.86
N LEU A 290 -3.25 27.27 -9.66
CA LEU A 290 -3.16 25.88 -9.22
C LEU A 290 -1.72 25.36 -9.38
N THR A 291 -1.34 24.48 -8.47
CA THR A 291 -0.05 23.80 -8.44
C THR A 291 -0.24 22.31 -8.69
N VAL A 292 0.85 21.56 -8.90
CA VAL A 292 0.78 20.09 -9.09
C VAL A 292 0.14 19.37 -7.89
N GLU A 293 0.19 19.96 -6.69
CA GLU A 293 -0.39 19.38 -5.48
C GLU A 293 -1.93 19.34 -5.51
N ASP A 294 -2.56 20.19 -6.32
CA ASP A 294 -4.03 20.24 -6.47
C ASP A 294 -4.55 19.11 -7.39
N PHE A 295 -3.65 18.36 -8.04
CA PHE A 295 -3.97 17.35 -9.04
C PHE A 295 -3.58 15.95 -8.56
N PHE A 296 -4.47 14.99 -8.79
CA PHE A 296 -4.13 13.57 -8.59
C PHE A 296 -3.24 13.06 -9.72
N PHE A 297 -3.50 13.50 -10.96
CA PHE A 297 -2.78 13.06 -12.15
C PHE A 297 -1.81 14.13 -12.67
N LEU A 298 -0.57 13.71 -12.94
CA LEU A 298 0.44 14.54 -13.56
C LEU A 298 0.13 14.74 -15.05
N ASP A 299 -0.11 13.63 -15.75
CA ASP A 299 -0.45 13.59 -17.17
C ASP A 299 -1.79 12.86 -17.38
N GLY A 300 -2.11 12.50 -18.63
CA GLY A 300 -3.37 11.83 -18.94
C GLY A 300 -3.62 10.51 -18.19
N SER A 301 -2.58 9.86 -17.68
CA SER A 301 -2.67 8.50 -17.16
C SER A 301 -1.98 8.29 -15.81
N HIS A 302 -0.94 9.07 -15.51
CA HIS A 302 -0.04 8.77 -14.39
C HIS A 302 -0.26 9.70 -13.19
N PRO A 303 -0.16 9.16 -11.96
CA PRO A 303 -0.30 9.92 -10.73
C PRO A 303 0.86 10.90 -10.51
N THR A 304 0.59 11.97 -9.77
CA THR A 304 1.62 12.82 -9.19
C THR A 304 2.40 12.07 -8.10
N SER A 305 3.58 12.57 -7.73
CA SER A 305 4.39 11.95 -6.68
C SER A 305 3.66 11.92 -5.33
N ILE A 306 2.83 12.94 -5.04
CA ILE A 306 1.99 12.97 -3.84
C ILE A 306 0.88 11.92 -3.97
N ALA A 307 0.23 11.78 -5.12
CA ALA A 307 -0.77 10.73 -5.31
C ALA A 307 -0.16 9.32 -5.14
N ASN A 308 1.10 9.11 -5.56
CA ASN A 308 1.83 7.87 -5.30
C ASN A 308 2.03 7.58 -3.81
N ASP A 309 2.16 8.61 -2.95
CA ASP A 309 2.20 8.40 -1.50
C ASP A 309 0.90 7.79 -0.99
N TYR A 310 -0.25 8.39 -1.32
CA TYR A 310 -1.55 7.87 -0.88
C TYR A 310 -1.84 6.48 -1.47
N LEU A 311 -1.49 6.24 -2.74
CA LEU A 311 -1.63 4.90 -3.34
C LEU A 311 -0.77 3.88 -2.60
N ALA A 312 0.45 4.23 -2.22
CA ALA A 312 1.32 3.34 -1.46
C ALA A 312 0.80 3.11 -0.04
N ASP A 313 0.26 4.13 0.64
CA ASP A 313 -0.38 3.97 1.97
C ASP A 313 -1.54 2.97 1.92
N GLU A 314 -2.39 3.04 0.89
CA GLU A 314 -3.50 2.09 0.70
C GLU A 314 -3.04 0.68 0.30
N ILE A 315 -1.97 0.56 -0.48
CA ILE A 315 -1.40 -0.76 -0.79
C ILE A 315 -0.86 -1.39 0.48
N ILE A 316 -0.09 -0.64 1.25
CA ILE A 316 0.52 -1.11 2.49
C ILE A 316 -0.54 -1.44 3.53
N SER A 317 -1.64 -0.69 3.64
CA SER A 317 -2.72 -1.06 4.55
C SER A 317 -3.37 -2.40 4.22
N GLN A 318 -3.40 -2.82 2.94
CA GLN A 318 -3.96 -4.10 2.51
C GLN A 318 -2.99 -5.29 2.65
N ILE A 319 -1.68 -5.05 2.59
CA ILE A 319 -0.67 -6.12 2.70
C ILE A 319 0.08 -6.14 4.01
N SER A 320 -0.08 -5.09 4.82
CA SER A 320 0.43 -5.07 6.17
C SER A 320 -0.33 -6.14 6.93
N GLU A 321 0.35 -7.26 7.18
CA GLU A 321 -0.01 -8.23 8.21
C GLU A 321 0.03 -7.62 9.62
N SER A 322 0.10 -6.30 9.75
CA SER A 322 -0.17 -5.63 11.02
C SER A 322 -1.62 -5.87 11.41
N LYS A 323 -1.86 -7.02 12.04
CA LYS A 323 -2.98 -7.24 12.94
C LYS A 323 -3.06 -6.10 13.97
N LEU A 324 -1.94 -5.42 14.22
CA LEU A 324 -1.81 -4.29 15.12
C LEU A 324 -2.21 -2.94 14.48
N ASP A 325 -3.41 -2.82 13.92
CA ASP A 325 -3.89 -1.61 13.23
C ASP A 325 -4.80 -0.71 14.09
N THR A 326 -5.19 -1.17 15.27
CA THR A 326 -6.11 -0.47 16.16
C THR A 326 -5.36 0.51 17.05
N PRO A 327 -5.61 1.83 16.96
CA PRO A 327 -4.88 2.82 17.74
C PRO A 327 -5.27 2.81 19.22
N ILE A 328 -4.27 2.84 20.10
CA ILE A 328 -4.42 2.98 21.54
C ILE A 328 -3.92 4.35 22.01
N TYR A 329 -4.78 5.08 22.71
CA TYR A 329 -4.51 6.43 23.20
C TYR A 329 -4.16 6.42 24.68
N ARG A 330 -3.13 7.19 25.05
CA ARG A 330 -2.68 7.35 26.43
C ARG A 330 -3.36 8.54 27.09
N PHE A 331 -3.89 8.30 28.28
CA PHE A 331 -4.45 9.32 29.16
C PHE A 331 -3.68 9.36 30.48
N GLN A 332 -3.21 10.53 30.86
CA GLN A 332 -2.61 10.78 32.17
C GLN A 332 -3.69 11.11 33.21
N ASN A 333 -3.71 10.39 34.34
CA ASN A 333 -4.55 10.74 35.47
C ASN A 333 -3.93 11.88 36.28
N ARG A 334 -4.58 13.04 36.31
CA ARG A 334 -4.08 14.23 37.02
C ARG A 334 -4.23 14.16 38.54
N ASN A 335 -5.02 13.22 39.04
CA ASN A 335 -5.26 13.04 40.48
C ASN A 335 -4.28 12.05 41.14
N ILE A 336 -3.65 11.18 40.35
CA ILE A 336 -2.76 10.11 40.84
C ILE A 336 -1.45 10.17 40.06
N GLU A 337 -0.37 10.52 40.75
CA GLU A 337 0.94 10.69 40.13
C GLU A 337 1.43 9.39 39.46
N GLY A 338 1.68 9.48 38.16
CA GLY A 338 2.18 8.35 37.36
C GLY A 338 1.15 7.27 37.07
N ALA A 339 -0.14 7.53 37.25
CA ALA A 339 -1.21 6.65 36.79
C ALA A 339 -1.67 7.03 35.39
N TYR A 340 -1.75 6.03 34.52
CA TYR A 340 -2.14 6.18 33.12
C TYR A 340 -3.25 5.18 32.76
N LEU A 341 -4.02 5.54 31.73
CA LEU A 341 -5.06 4.73 31.11
C LEU A 341 -4.77 4.66 29.60
N TYR A 342 -4.93 3.48 29.02
CA TYR A 342 -4.70 3.18 27.61
C TYR A 342 -5.98 2.57 27.03
N VAL A 343 -6.53 3.21 26.01
CA VAL A 343 -7.87 2.90 25.48
C VAL A 343 -7.93 3.05 23.95
N ALA A 344 -8.76 2.22 23.30
CA ALA A 344 -9.11 2.35 21.90
C ALA A 344 -10.12 3.50 21.66
N GLU A 345 -10.37 3.84 20.40
CA GLU A 345 -11.16 5.01 20.00
C GLU A 345 -12.58 5.04 20.61
N GLU A 346 -13.26 3.90 20.73
CA GLU A 346 -14.63 3.87 21.30
C GLU A 346 -14.64 4.32 22.78
N GLU A 347 -13.74 3.77 23.60
CA GLU A 347 -13.65 4.15 25.01
C GLU A 347 -13.03 5.53 25.19
N ARG A 348 -12.10 5.94 24.31
CA ARG A 348 -11.49 7.28 24.27
C ARG A 348 -12.55 8.39 24.30
N GLN A 349 -13.57 8.29 23.45
CA GLN A 349 -14.66 9.27 23.39
C GLN A 349 -15.44 9.34 24.73
N SER A 350 -15.66 8.20 25.38
CA SER A 350 -16.31 8.13 26.69
C SER A 350 -15.45 8.73 27.79
N VAL A 351 -14.13 8.50 27.77
CA VAL A 351 -13.16 9.07 28.72
C VAL A 351 -13.16 10.60 28.64
N LEU A 352 -13.04 11.13 27.43
CA LEU A 352 -13.06 12.58 27.16
C LEU A 352 -14.36 13.25 27.62
N ALA A 353 -15.51 12.57 27.45
CA ALA A 353 -16.81 13.12 27.82
C ALA A 353 -17.08 13.08 29.34
N ASN A 354 -16.63 12.02 30.03
CA ASN A 354 -17.13 11.70 31.37
C ASN A 354 -16.07 11.80 32.49
N TYR A 355 -14.78 11.80 32.17
CA TYR A 355 -13.71 11.69 33.15
C TYR A 355 -12.65 12.80 33.00
N PRO A 356 -12.99 14.04 33.40
CA PRO A 356 -12.13 15.23 33.16
C PRO A 356 -10.78 15.21 33.90
N ASN A 357 -10.58 14.27 34.83
CA ASN A 357 -9.29 14.08 35.50
C ASN A 357 -8.28 13.28 34.65
N PHE A 358 -8.73 12.60 33.59
CA PHE A 358 -7.86 11.98 32.60
C PHE A 358 -7.63 12.97 31.47
N VAL A 359 -6.37 13.31 31.23
CA VAL A 359 -5.94 14.20 30.16
C VAL A 359 -5.26 13.36 29.10
N GLU A 360 -5.77 13.40 27.88
CA GLU A 360 -5.18 12.72 26.73
C GLU A 360 -3.80 13.30 26.42
N GLU A 361 -2.82 12.42 26.23
CA GLU A 361 -1.47 12.78 25.77
C GLU A 361 -1.26 12.45 24.28
N GLY A 362 -2.11 11.61 23.69
CA GLY A 362 -2.13 11.27 22.26
C GLY A 362 -2.09 9.77 22.00
N LEU A 363 -1.77 9.40 20.77
CA LEU A 363 -1.50 8.02 20.35
C LEU A 363 -0.30 7.47 21.14
N ALA A 364 -0.44 6.25 21.64
CA ALA A 364 0.61 5.55 22.38
C ALA A 364 1.30 4.49 21.51
N PHE A 365 0.49 3.63 20.87
CA PHE A 365 0.89 2.52 20.00
C PHE A 365 -0.37 1.94 19.33
N ASN A 366 -0.19 1.12 18.29
CA ASN A 366 -1.24 0.36 17.62
C ASN A 366 -1.21 -1.12 18.06
N VAL A 367 -2.38 -1.73 18.16
CA VAL A 367 -2.63 -3.10 18.65
C VAL A 367 -3.70 -3.80 17.82
N ALA A 368 -3.96 -5.08 18.09
CA ALA A 368 -5.04 -5.83 17.47
C ALA A 368 -6.27 -5.85 18.37
N ASP A 369 -7.46 -5.69 17.79
CA ASP A 369 -8.74 -5.82 18.50
C ASP A 369 -9.32 -7.25 18.45
N GLU A 370 -8.89 -8.06 17.48
CA GLU A 370 -9.24 -9.48 17.34
C GLU A 370 -8.09 -10.42 17.73
N SER A 371 -8.46 -11.64 18.15
CA SER A 371 -7.50 -12.69 18.52
C SER A 371 -6.91 -13.40 17.31
N ASP A 372 -5.65 -13.80 17.41
CA ASP A 372 -4.95 -14.59 16.40
C ASP A 372 -3.94 -15.56 17.04
N ASP A 373 -3.53 -16.60 16.32
CA ASP A 373 -2.60 -17.64 16.78
C ASP A 373 -1.19 -17.09 17.11
N GLU A 374 -0.79 -15.96 16.53
CA GLU A 374 0.53 -15.33 16.74
C GLU A 374 0.50 -14.23 17.81
N LEU A 375 -0.70 -13.83 18.24
CA LEU A 375 -0.90 -12.76 19.20
C LEU A 375 -1.20 -13.31 20.59
N MET A 376 -0.81 -12.54 21.61
CA MET A 376 -1.17 -12.80 22.98
C MET A 376 -2.16 -11.74 23.51
N PRO A 377 -3.15 -12.14 24.31
CA PRO A 377 -4.07 -11.21 24.93
C PRO A 377 -3.37 -10.42 26.05
N ILE A 378 -3.68 -9.13 26.13
CA ILE A 378 -3.34 -8.26 27.25
C ILE A 378 -4.60 -7.96 28.05
N TYR A 379 -4.54 -8.20 29.35
CA TYR A 379 -5.66 -8.01 30.26
C TYR A 379 -5.52 -6.73 31.05
N ARG A 380 -6.60 -5.96 31.15
CA ARG A 380 -6.66 -4.75 31.97
C ARG A 380 -7.17 -5.07 33.36
N PHE A 381 -6.44 -4.60 34.37
CA PHE A 381 -6.83 -4.65 35.77
C PHE A 381 -6.97 -3.24 36.34
N GLN A 382 -8.07 -2.99 37.05
CA GLN A 382 -8.26 -1.78 37.82
C GLN A 382 -7.76 -1.96 39.26
N ASN A 383 -6.92 -1.03 39.74
CA ASN A 383 -6.45 -1.02 41.11
C ASN A 383 -7.52 -0.42 42.06
N GLN A 384 -8.12 -1.25 42.91
CA GLN A 384 -9.16 -0.81 43.86
C GLN A 384 -8.62 0.07 45.00
N ASN A 385 -7.32 0.01 45.28
CA ASN A 385 -6.68 0.87 46.29
C ASN A 385 -6.30 2.24 45.71
N LEU A 386 -6.20 2.36 44.38
CA LEU A 386 -5.82 3.58 43.66
C LEU A 386 -6.79 3.80 42.50
N GLN A 387 -7.95 4.37 42.80
CA GLN A 387 -9.03 4.52 41.82
C GLN A 387 -8.60 5.37 40.61
N GLY A 388 -8.57 4.76 39.43
CA GLY A 388 -8.07 5.38 38.20
C GLY A 388 -6.59 5.07 37.92
N ALA A 389 -5.99 4.07 38.58
CA ALA A 389 -4.74 3.44 38.18
C ALA A 389 -5.02 2.04 37.61
N TYR A 390 -4.38 1.73 36.49
CA TYR A 390 -4.59 0.51 35.72
C TYR A 390 -3.27 -0.24 35.50
N LEU A 391 -3.40 -1.56 35.32
CA LEU A 391 -2.30 -2.49 35.06
C LEU A 391 -2.69 -3.37 33.85
N TYR A 392 -1.75 -3.55 32.93
CA TYR A 392 -1.91 -4.28 31.68
C TYR A 392 -0.90 -5.43 31.68
N VAL A 393 -1.38 -6.66 31.54
CA VAL A 393 -0.58 -7.86 31.78
C VAL A 393 -0.93 -8.98 30.80
N GLY A 394 0.05 -9.83 30.50
CA GLY A 394 -0.17 -11.08 29.78
C GLY A 394 -0.80 -12.18 30.65
N GLU A 395 -1.18 -13.29 30.02
CA GLU A 395 -1.93 -14.39 30.66
C GLU A 395 -1.22 -15.02 31.87
N GLU A 396 0.11 -15.20 31.83
CA GLU A 396 0.84 -15.80 32.96
C GLU A 396 0.77 -14.91 34.22
N GLU A 397 1.01 -13.60 34.06
CA GLU A 397 0.95 -12.64 35.17
C GLU A 397 -0.50 -12.42 35.63
N ARG A 398 -1.47 -12.45 34.70
CA ARG A 398 -2.90 -12.42 35.00
C ARG A 398 -3.29 -13.50 36.00
N GLN A 399 -2.89 -14.76 35.77
CA GLN A 399 -3.20 -15.86 36.69
C GLN A 399 -2.61 -15.61 38.09
N ASN A 400 -1.36 -15.15 38.16
CA ASN A 400 -0.73 -14.81 39.44
C ASN A 400 -1.45 -13.65 40.17
N ILE A 401 -1.93 -12.64 39.46
CA ILE A 401 -2.69 -11.53 40.04
C ILE A 401 -4.04 -12.00 40.60
N LEU A 402 -4.77 -12.84 39.87
CA LEU A 402 -6.05 -13.39 40.32
C LEU A 402 -5.91 -14.24 41.59
N GLU A 403 -4.81 -14.97 41.73
CA GLU A 403 -4.55 -15.81 42.91
C GLU A 403 -4.05 -15.02 44.12
N ASN A 404 -3.18 -14.03 43.90
CA ASN A 404 -2.37 -13.44 44.98
C ASN A 404 -2.64 -11.95 45.25
N HIS A 405 -3.39 -11.25 44.39
CA HIS A 405 -3.56 -9.79 44.45
C HIS A 405 -5.02 -9.35 44.37
N SER A 406 -5.76 -9.55 45.47
CA SER A 406 -7.20 -9.23 45.56
C SER A 406 -7.57 -7.75 45.42
N ASN A 407 -6.59 -6.83 45.42
CA ASN A 407 -6.81 -5.40 45.19
C ASN A 407 -6.88 -5.02 43.71
N PHE A 408 -6.50 -5.90 42.80
CA PHE A 408 -6.67 -5.69 41.36
C PHE A 408 -7.89 -6.46 40.86
N VAL A 409 -8.79 -5.77 40.20
CA VAL A 409 -10.01 -6.36 39.61
C VAL A 409 -9.84 -6.37 38.10
N GLU A 410 -9.95 -7.55 37.50
CA GLU A 410 -9.90 -7.73 36.05
C GLU A 410 -11.13 -7.08 35.39
N GLU A 411 -10.89 -6.29 34.36
CA GLU A 411 -11.95 -5.72 33.50
C GLU A 411 -12.13 -6.50 32.21
N GLY A 412 -11.15 -7.34 31.84
CA GLY A 412 -11.18 -8.22 30.69
C GLY A 412 -9.95 -8.05 29.80
N ILE A 413 -10.06 -8.55 28.56
CA ILE A 413 -9.07 -8.31 27.50
C ILE A 413 -9.15 -6.85 27.09
N ALA A 414 -8.00 -6.19 27.07
CA ALA A 414 -7.85 -4.82 26.58
C ALA A 414 -7.61 -4.80 25.07
N PHE A 415 -6.70 -5.66 24.60
CA PHE A 415 -6.24 -5.79 23.22
C PHE A 415 -5.32 -7.00 23.05
N TYR A 416 -4.90 -7.29 21.82
CA TYR A 416 -3.94 -8.34 21.46
C TYR A 416 -2.66 -7.73 20.89
N VAL A 417 -1.52 -8.35 21.18
CA VAL A 417 -0.16 -7.85 20.85
C VAL A 417 0.78 -9.00 20.54
N TYR A 418 1.94 -8.70 19.95
CA TYR A 418 3.00 -9.68 19.86
C TYR A 418 3.65 -9.93 21.23
N GLY A 419 4.02 -11.20 21.45
CA GLY A 419 4.75 -11.60 22.65
C GLY A 419 6.19 -11.09 22.66
N VAL A 420 6.78 -11.00 23.86
CA VAL A 420 8.18 -10.58 24.01
C VAL A 420 9.12 -11.53 23.27
N ASN A 421 10.05 -10.98 22.49
CA ASN A 421 10.99 -11.68 21.61
C ASN A 421 10.37 -12.27 20.34
N SER A 422 9.18 -11.83 19.92
CA SER A 422 8.69 -12.18 18.58
C SER A 422 9.59 -11.53 17.51
N ASN A 423 10.16 -10.35 17.81
CA ASN A 423 10.89 -9.48 16.88
C ASN A 423 10.01 -9.07 15.69
N GLN A 424 8.70 -8.93 15.91
CA GLN A 424 7.73 -8.55 14.88
C GLN A 424 7.26 -7.10 15.04
N ALA A 425 7.48 -6.47 16.20
CA ALA A 425 7.13 -5.06 16.44
C ALA A 425 8.06 -4.39 17.46
N ASP A 426 7.79 -3.13 17.81
CA ASP A 426 8.61 -2.37 18.76
C ASP A 426 8.36 -2.82 20.21
N SER A 427 9.42 -2.88 21.01
CA SER A 427 9.31 -3.21 22.43
C SER A 427 8.60 -2.12 23.24
N ILE A 428 7.56 -2.49 23.98
CA ILE A 428 6.87 -1.63 24.94
C ILE A 428 7.31 -1.98 26.36
N TYR A 429 7.86 -1.00 27.06
CA TYR A 429 8.46 -1.17 28.39
C TYR A 429 7.51 -0.74 29.49
N ARG A 430 7.39 -1.57 30.54
CA ARG A 430 6.59 -1.24 31.73
C ARG A 430 7.46 -0.62 32.81
N PHE A 431 6.98 0.49 33.36
CA PHE A 431 7.54 1.14 34.54
C PHE A 431 6.53 1.20 35.68
N GLN A 432 7.00 0.99 36.91
CA GLN A 432 6.23 1.19 38.13
C GLN A 432 6.68 2.49 38.83
N ASN A 433 5.73 3.38 39.14
CA ASN A 433 6.02 4.56 39.95
C ASN A 433 6.27 4.16 41.42
N GLN A 434 7.49 4.38 41.91
CA GLN A 434 7.88 4.06 43.28
C GLN A 434 7.29 5.01 44.33
N ASN A 435 6.89 6.23 43.93
CA ASN A 435 6.18 7.16 44.81
C ASN A 435 4.71 6.75 45.01
N THR A 436 4.13 6.08 44.01
CA THR A 436 2.73 5.64 44.00
C THR A 436 2.66 4.16 43.60
N PRO A 437 2.99 3.22 44.52
CA PRO A 437 3.00 1.80 44.21
C PRO A 437 1.65 1.30 43.70
N GLY A 438 1.66 0.64 42.54
CA GLY A 438 0.46 0.19 41.84
C GLY A 438 -0.05 1.14 40.75
N ALA A 439 0.71 2.20 40.43
CA ALA A 439 0.57 3.01 39.22
C ALA A 439 1.67 2.65 38.21
N TYR A 440 1.28 2.42 36.95
CA TYR A 440 2.14 1.90 35.89
C TYR A 440 2.09 2.77 34.64
N LEU A 441 3.18 2.74 33.87
CA LEU A 441 3.40 3.47 32.62
C LEU A 441 4.00 2.50 31.58
N TYR A 442 3.56 2.61 30.33
CA TYR A 442 3.97 1.78 29.20
C TYR A 442 4.46 2.70 28.08
N VAL A 443 5.69 2.47 27.60
CA VAL A 443 6.38 3.41 26.70
C VAL A 443 7.27 2.69 25.71
N GLY A 444 7.49 3.30 24.55
CA GLY A 444 8.50 2.87 23.58
C GLY A 444 9.93 3.19 24.01
N GLU A 445 10.90 2.68 23.24
CA GLU A 445 12.33 2.79 23.56
C GLU A 445 12.83 4.23 23.73
N THR A 446 12.38 5.18 22.90
CA THR A 446 12.79 6.59 23.00
C THR A 446 12.38 7.21 24.34
N GLU A 447 11.10 7.10 24.72
CA GLU A 447 10.62 7.65 25.99
C GLU A 447 11.16 6.87 27.20
N ARG A 448 11.40 5.56 27.04
CA ARG A 448 12.08 4.74 28.05
C ARG A 448 13.46 5.31 28.40
N GLN A 449 14.28 5.66 27.39
CA GLN A 449 15.60 6.26 27.64
C GLN A 449 15.49 7.60 28.38
N ASP A 450 14.51 8.43 28.02
CA ASP A 450 14.26 9.70 28.71
C ASP A 450 13.81 9.51 30.16
N ILE A 451 12.98 8.50 30.44
CA ILE A 451 12.54 8.13 31.79
C ILE A 451 13.73 7.69 32.65
N LEU A 452 14.58 6.80 32.13
CA LEU A 452 15.76 6.32 32.84
C LEU A 452 16.77 7.43 33.15
N ALA A 453 16.88 8.42 32.26
CA ALA A 453 17.79 9.55 32.45
C ALA A 453 17.27 10.58 33.45
N ASN A 454 15.95 10.86 33.45
CA ASN A 454 15.40 12.05 34.08
C ASN A 454 14.43 11.78 35.25
N TYR A 455 13.87 10.57 35.37
CA TYR A 455 12.77 10.26 36.29
C TYR A 455 13.08 9.07 37.20
N GLY A 456 13.97 9.28 38.16
CA GLY A 456 14.46 8.22 39.07
C GLY A 456 13.41 7.59 40.01
N ASN A 457 12.16 8.10 40.03
CA ASN A 457 11.05 7.50 40.75
C ASN A 457 10.34 6.40 39.95
N PHE A 458 10.58 6.27 38.64
CA PHE A 458 10.05 5.17 37.84
C PHE A 458 11.06 4.03 37.79
N ARG A 459 10.63 2.84 38.19
CA ARG A 459 11.44 1.62 38.10
C ARG A 459 10.98 0.80 36.92
N GLU A 460 11.89 0.52 35.99
CA GLU A 460 11.65 -0.39 34.87
C GLU A 460 11.44 -1.83 35.39
N GLU A 461 10.41 -2.49 34.88
CA GLU A 461 10.12 -3.90 35.14
C GLU A 461 10.47 -4.81 33.95
N GLY A 462 10.75 -4.22 32.78
CA GLY A 462 11.16 -4.90 31.55
C GLY A 462 10.20 -4.63 30.40
N ILE A 463 10.34 -5.43 29.34
CA ILE A 463 9.44 -5.42 28.18
C ILE A 463 8.14 -6.11 28.59
N ALA A 464 7.01 -5.43 28.38
CA ALA A 464 5.68 -5.96 28.64
C ALA A 464 5.15 -6.76 27.44
N PHE A 465 5.32 -6.22 26.24
CA PHE A 465 4.88 -6.77 24.96
C PHE A 465 5.54 -6.03 23.79
N GLU A 466 5.30 -6.47 22.55
CA GLU A 466 5.72 -5.79 21.33
C GLU A 466 4.49 -5.25 20.57
N ALA A 467 4.53 -3.97 20.13
CA ALA A 467 3.46 -3.26 19.43
C ALA A 467 4.04 -2.19 18.46
N PHE A 468 3.26 -1.68 17.50
CA PHE A 468 3.74 -0.61 16.59
C PHE A 468 3.56 0.78 17.19
N ILE A 469 4.56 1.66 17.06
CA ILE A 469 4.57 3.01 17.67
C ILE A 469 4.52 4.10 16.62
#